data_AF-A0A420WUK7-F1
#
_entry.id   AF-A0A420WUK7-F1
#
_cell.length_a   1.000
_cell.length_b   1.000
_cell.length_c   1.000
_cell.angle_alpha   90.00
_cell.angle_beta   90.00
_cell.angle_gamma   90.00
#
_symmetry.space_group_name_H-M   'P 1'
#
loop_
_entity.id
_entity.type
_entity.pdbx_description
1 polymer ?
#
loop_
_entity_poly.entity_id
_entity_poly.type
_entity_poly.pdbx_seq_one_letter_code
_entity_poly.pdbx_strand_id
1 'polypeptide(L)'
;MKRTLLAIAVGTAVAACNPANATGSFYHSIGVATTSDVKHNSQRIDAVSAHADRNTGLAEANQRNIADQDAWNDRQEGVIRQNRGRLDEMDQRNQRQDDSIDNAHARIGGVEQDSKQRDSELSDRIDTVGSTASSADQRSQDNAGRLDDHDERIRSNENGVADNAAVNQQQSETLSSHDQRISGNAQGVADNAETNRQQAQTLDQHDQRIATNADINSRQSAQLSNHTSAINGNTAAIQRNRDAIDDLRGDVDDLKAGVAAAVAAASHAWLLGPDAGFQMSLAGGAYRSESAGSVAIGAPVGSSAFVNANVSFDSRGNETYGAGMNFQF
;
A
#
# COMPACT_ATOMS: atom_id res chain seq x y z
N MET A 1 70.43 -75.76 -63.41
CA MET A 1 70.18 -77.08 -62.76
C MET A 1 69.33 -77.88 -63.74
N LYS A 2 69.85 -78.94 -64.39
CA LYS A 2 69.66 -80.37 -64.02
C LYS A 2 68.24 -80.64 -63.49
N ARG A 3 67.44 -81.63 -63.90
CA ARG A 3 67.41 -82.81 -64.81
C ARG A 3 65.91 -83.24 -64.76
N THR A 4 65.31 -83.98 -65.69
CA THR A 4 65.22 -85.47 -65.72
C THR A 4 63.99 -85.76 -66.63
N LEU A 5 64.13 -86.33 -67.84
CA LEU A 5 64.07 -87.77 -68.17
C LEU A 5 62.72 -88.46 -67.85
N LEU A 6 61.99 -88.89 -68.89
CA LEU A 6 61.47 -90.26 -68.98
C LEU A 6 61.17 -90.65 -70.43
N ALA A 7 61.59 -91.87 -70.78
CA ALA A 7 61.46 -92.55 -72.07
C ALA A 7 60.79 -93.90 -71.85
N ILE A 8 59.89 -94.32 -72.75
CA ILE A 8 59.35 -95.69 -72.98
C ILE A 8 58.84 -95.65 -74.44
N ALA A 9 59.35 -96.33 -75.49
CA ALA A 9 59.75 -97.71 -75.81
C ALA A 9 58.56 -98.68 -76.12
N VAL A 10 58.79 -99.58 -77.11
CA VAL A 10 57.93 -100.68 -77.67
C VAL A 10 57.28 -100.30 -79.03
N GLY A 11 57.42 -101.00 -80.16
CA GLY A 11 58.10 -102.23 -80.60
C GLY A 11 57.70 -102.50 -82.08
N THR A 12 58.64 -102.69 -83.03
CA THR A 12 59.03 -103.94 -83.73
C THR A 12 57.92 -104.89 -84.26
N ALA A 13 57.82 -105.00 -85.59
CA ALA A 13 57.61 -106.22 -86.41
C ALA A 13 58.02 -105.84 -87.87
N VAL A 14 59.10 -106.34 -88.50
CA VAL A 14 59.48 -107.70 -88.94
C VAL A 14 58.59 -108.28 -90.05
N ALA A 15 59.10 -108.23 -91.30
CA ALA A 15 59.14 -109.30 -92.33
C ALA A 15 59.67 -108.64 -93.63
N ALA A 16 60.88 -108.85 -94.15
CA ALA A 16 61.58 -110.08 -94.54
C ALA A 16 60.92 -110.86 -95.71
N CYS A 17 61.36 -110.56 -96.94
CA CYS A 17 61.56 -111.45 -98.11
C CYS A 17 61.80 -110.53 -99.33
N ASN A 18 62.65 -110.79 -100.32
CA ASN A 18 63.72 -111.74 -100.56
C ASN A 18 64.36 -111.27 -101.91
N PRO A 19 65.69 -111.27 -102.09
CA PRO A 19 66.36 -110.92 -103.34
C PRO A 19 66.63 -112.18 -104.20
N ALA A 20 67.08 -111.95 -105.45
CA ALA A 20 67.89 -112.85 -106.28
C ALA A 20 67.36 -114.25 -106.70
N ASN A 21 67.18 -114.43 -108.02
CA ASN A 21 67.62 -115.61 -108.79
C ASN A 21 67.47 -115.28 -110.29
N ALA A 22 68.56 -115.21 -111.06
CA ALA A 22 69.27 -116.33 -111.71
C ALA A 22 68.51 -116.81 -112.97
N THR A 23 68.92 -116.40 -114.18
CA THR A 23 69.90 -117.06 -115.08
C THR A 23 69.48 -118.47 -115.55
N GLY A 24 69.47 -118.67 -116.87
CA GLY A 24 69.39 -119.98 -117.55
C GLY A 24 68.32 -119.99 -118.65
N SER A 25 68.63 -119.65 -119.91
CA SER A 25 69.24 -120.51 -120.96
C SER A 25 68.36 -121.70 -121.35
N PHE A 26 67.86 -121.75 -122.60
CA PHE A 26 68.33 -122.68 -123.65
C PHE A 26 67.44 -122.63 -124.92
N TYR A 27 68.08 -122.21 -126.02
CA TYR A 27 68.06 -122.71 -127.41
C TYR A 27 66.85 -123.43 -128.04
N HIS A 28 66.46 -122.91 -129.21
CA HIS A 28 66.04 -123.54 -130.50
C HIS A 28 64.97 -122.61 -131.12
N SER A 29 64.93 -122.26 -132.40
CA SER A 29 65.47 -122.81 -133.64
C SER A 29 65.58 -121.70 -134.67
N ILE A 30 66.59 -121.80 -135.54
CA ILE A 30 66.87 -120.95 -136.69
C ILE A 30 65.66 -120.91 -137.64
N GLY A 31 65.12 -119.71 -137.88
CA GLY A 31 64.13 -119.43 -138.92
C GLY A 31 64.47 -118.10 -139.57
N VAL A 32 64.79 -118.13 -140.87
CA VAL A 32 65.17 -117.00 -141.71
C VAL A 32 64.02 -115.99 -141.76
N ALA A 33 64.19 -114.80 -141.17
CA ALA A 33 63.22 -113.69 -141.18
C ALA A 33 63.71 -112.55 -142.10
N THR A 34 62.80 -112.13 -142.98
CA THR A 34 63.02 -111.23 -144.12
C THR A 34 63.01 -109.75 -143.71
N THR A 35 63.37 -108.87 -144.64
CA THR A 35 63.56 -107.40 -144.51
C THR A 35 62.38 -106.60 -143.93
N SER A 36 61.26 -107.24 -143.57
CA SER A 36 60.06 -106.62 -142.97
C SER A 36 60.14 -106.47 -141.44
N ASP A 37 60.84 -107.37 -140.72
CA ASP A 37 60.73 -107.45 -139.24
C ASP A 37 61.65 -106.46 -138.49
N VAL A 38 62.77 -106.05 -139.10
CA VAL A 38 63.67 -105.03 -138.54
C VAL A 38 62.98 -103.65 -138.45
N LYS A 39 62.05 -103.37 -139.37
CA LYS A 39 61.29 -102.12 -139.38
C LYS A 39 60.27 -102.05 -138.23
N HIS A 40 59.72 -103.19 -137.83
CA HIS A 40 58.74 -103.28 -136.75
C HIS A 40 59.37 -103.09 -135.36
N ASN A 41 60.60 -103.58 -135.15
CA ASN A 41 61.30 -103.39 -133.87
C ASN A 41 61.89 -101.97 -133.70
N SER A 42 62.32 -101.31 -134.79
CA SER A 42 62.71 -99.89 -134.74
C SER A 42 61.53 -99.01 -134.29
N GLN A 43 60.32 -99.28 -134.78
CA GLN A 43 59.11 -98.56 -134.39
C GLN A 43 58.73 -98.75 -132.92
N ARG A 44 59.04 -99.90 -132.31
CA ARG A 44 58.80 -100.14 -130.87
C ARG A 44 59.78 -99.39 -129.97
N ILE A 45 61.04 -99.23 -130.39
CA ILE A 45 62.05 -98.49 -129.62
C ILE A 45 61.75 -96.98 -129.67
N ASP A 46 61.35 -96.45 -130.83
CA ASP A 46 60.91 -95.05 -130.95
C ASP A 46 59.65 -94.78 -130.11
N ALA A 47 58.74 -95.76 -130.01
CA ALA A 47 57.55 -95.65 -129.15
C ALA A 47 57.88 -95.65 -127.64
N VAL A 48 58.92 -96.37 -127.21
CA VAL A 48 59.38 -96.38 -125.81
C VAL A 48 60.15 -95.09 -125.47
N SER A 49 60.96 -94.57 -126.40
CA SER A 49 61.64 -93.28 -126.20
C SER A 49 60.64 -92.12 -126.10
N ALA A 50 59.59 -92.12 -126.95
CA ALA A 50 58.48 -91.17 -126.85
C ALA A 50 57.62 -91.33 -125.58
N HIS A 51 57.72 -92.47 -124.88
CA HIS A 51 57.06 -92.70 -123.60
C HIS A 51 57.92 -92.21 -122.42
N ALA A 52 59.26 -92.32 -122.54
CA ALA A 52 60.20 -91.75 -121.57
C ALA A 52 60.15 -90.22 -121.59
N ASP A 53 60.14 -89.58 -122.77
CA ASP A 53 60.04 -88.12 -122.88
C ASP A 53 58.72 -87.56 -122.33
N ARG A 54 57.61 -88.30 -122.52
CA ARG A 54 56.32 -87.97 -121.90
C ARG A 54 56.35 -88.09 -120.38
N ASN A 55 57.00 -89.11 -119.84
CA ASN A 55 57.14 -89.28 -118.40
C ASN A 55 58.06 -88.22 -117.77
N THR A 56 59.10 -87.78 -118.47
CA THR A 56 59.95 -86.65 -118.04
C THR A 56 59.16 -85.34 -118.07
N GLY A 57 58.38 -85.08 -119.13
CA GLY A 57 57.49 -83.92 -119.20
C GLY A 57 56.39 -83.92 -118.13
N LEU A 58 55.87 -85.10 -117.76
CA LEU A 58 54.94 -85.27 -116.63
C LEU A 58 55.63 -85.06 -115.27
N ALA A 59 56.87 -85.50 -115.11
CA ALA A 59 57.66 -85.27 -113.90
C ALA A 59 57.96 -83.78 -113.70
N GLU A 60 58.34 -83.06 -114.77
CA GLU A 60 58.55 -81.61 -114.74
C GLU A 60 57.25 -80.82 -114.55
N ALA A 61 56.13 -81.30 -115.11
CA ALA A 61 54.81 -80.73 -114.85
C ALA A 61 54.37 -80.94 -113.39
N ASN A 62 54.62 -82.12 -112.82
CA ASN A 62 54.37 -82.41 -111.41
C ASN A 62 55.28 -81.59 -110.50
N GLN A 63 56.56 -81.40 -110.84
CA GLN A 63 57.46 -80.54 -110.07
C GLN A 63 57.02 -79.07 -110.10
N ARG A 64 56.52 -78.58 -111.24
CA ARG A 64 55.91 -77.24 -111.32
C ARG A 64 54.63 -77.14 -110.50
N ASN A 65 53.73 -78.12 -110.59
CA ASN A 65 52.51 -78.14 -109.78
C ASN A 65 52.81 -78.20 -108.27
N ILE A 66 53.84 -78.97 -107.86
CA ILE A 66 54.31 -79.02 -106.47
C ILE A 66 54.86 -77.65 -106.06
N ALA A 67 55.69 -77.02 -106.89
CA ALA A 67 56.23 -75.69 -106.60
C ALA A 67 55.14 -74.60 -106.53
N ASP A 68 54.12 -74.67 -107.40
CA ASP A 68 52.97 -73.76 -107.37
C ASP A 68 52.11 -73.99 -106.12
N GLN A 69 51.97 -75.24 -105.70
CA GLN A 69 51.24 -75.63 -104.50
C GLN A 69 51.98 -75.21 -103.23
N ASP A 70 53.31 -75.32 -103.20
CA ASP A 70 54.16 -74.78 -102.13
C ASP A 70 54.06 -73.26 -102.07
N ALA A 71 54.15 -72.57 -103.20
CA ALA A 71 53.97 -71.11 -103.26
C ALA A 71 52.55 -70.67 -102.87
N TRP A 72 51.52 -71.50 -103.08
CA TRP A 72 50.17 -71.25 -102.58
C TRP A 72 50.07 -71.51 -101.07
N ASN A 73 50.67 -72.58 -100.57
CA ASN A 73 50.75 -72.89 -99.14
C ASN A 73 51.47 -71.78 -98.36
N ASP A 74 52.61 -71.28 -98.86
CA ASP A 74 53.34 -70.15 -98.27
C ASP A 74 52.47 -68.89 -98.18
N ARG A 75 51.66 -68.64 -99.23
CA ARG A 75 50.70 -67.53 -99.23
C ARG A 75 49.59 -67.74 -98.20
N GLN A 76 49.02 -68.93 -98.10
CA GLN A 76 48.01 -69.25 -97.07
C GLN A 76 48.59 -69.14 -95.66
N GLU A 77 49.81 -69.61 -95.45
CA GLU A 77 50.49 -69.52 -94.16
C GLU A 77 50.83 -68.06 -93.79
N GLY A 78 51.15 -67.22 -94.79
CA GLY A 78 51.23 -65.77 -94.63
C GLY A 78 49.92 -65.15 -94.16
N VAL A 79 48.79 -65.50 -94.80
CA VAL A 79 47.45 -65.03 -94.42
C VAL A 79 47.06 -65.52 -93.02
N ILE A 80 47.35 -66.78 -92.68
CA ILE A 80 47.08 -67.35 -91.35
C ILE A 80 47.89 -66.62 -90.28
N ARG A 81 49.17 -66.33 -90.53
CA ARG A 81 50.00 -65.54 -89.60
C ARG A 81 49.43 -64.14 -89.40
N GLN A 82 49.00 -63.47 -90.47
CA GLN A 82 48.39 -62.16 -90.39
C GLN A 82 47.05 -62.18 -89.63
N ASN A 83 46.20 -63.17 -89.89
CA ASN A 83 44.94 -63.35 -89.18
C ASN A 83 45.15 -63.68 -87.69
N ARG A 84 46.18 -64.48 -87.36
CA ARG A 84 46.57 -64.74 -85.97
C ARG A 84 47.03 -63.45 -85.28
N GLY A 85 47.87 -62.64 -85.91
CA GLY A 85 48.26 -61.32 -85.37
C GLY A 85 47.06 -60.39 -85.13
N ARG A 86 46.09 -60.36 -86.06
CA ARG A 86 44.84 -59.60 -85.88
C ARG A 86 43.98 -60.11 -84.73
N LEU A 87 43.93 -61.43 -84.51
CA LEU A 87 43.24 -62.04 -83.39
C LEU A 87 43.91 -61.70 -82.06
N ASP A 88 45.25 -61.79 -81.99
CA ASP A 88 46.01 -61.41 -80.80
C ASP A 88 45.80 -59.93 -80.45
N GLU A 89 45.77 -59.03 -81.44
CA GLU A 89 45.41 -57.61 -81.25
C GLU A 89 43.97 -57.41 -80.79
N MET A 90 43.05 -58.29 -81.22
CA MET A 90 41.65 -58.25 -80.80
C MET A 90 41.52 -58.70 -79.35
N ASP A 91 42.21 -59.76 -78.94
CA ASP A 91 42.25 -60.25 -77.57
C ASP A 91 42.87 -59.21 -76.62
N GLN A 92 43.99 -58.59 -77.02
CA GLN A 92 44.59 -57.48 -76.25
C GLN A 92 43.68 -56.25 -76.15
N ARG A 93 42.84 -56.00 -77.15
CA ARG A 93 41.83 -54.94 -77.09
C ARG A 93 40.69 -55.31 -76.15
N ASN A 94 40.18 -56.54 -76.24
CA ASN A 94 39.12 -57.04 -75.37
C ASN A 94 39.58 -57.03 -73.90
N GLN A 95 40.78 -57.50 -73.60
CA GLN A 95 41.35 -57.43 -72.24
C GLN A 95 41.40 -56.00 -71.69
N ARG A 96 41.88 -55.03 -72.49
CA ARG A 96 41.89 -53.62 -72.07
C ARG A 96 40.49 -53.04 -71.87
N GLN A 97 39.51 -53.50 -72.64
CA GLN A 97 38.11 -53.10 -72.47
C GLN A 97 37.53 -53.69 -71.20
N ASP A 98 37.77 -54.97 -70.92
CA ASP A 98 37.34 -55.64 -69.70
C ASP A 98 37.93 -54.96 -68.46
N ASP A 99 39.25 -54.69 -68.45
CA ASP A 99 39.91 -53.95 -67.36
C ASP A 99 39.28 -52.56 -67.15
N SER A 100 38.93 -51.88 -68.24
CA SER A 100 38.27 -50.56 -68.18
C SER A 100 36.83 -50.67 -67.65
N ILE A 101 36.11 -51.74 -67.98
CA ILE A 101 34.75 -52.01 -67.50
C ILE A 101 34.79 -52.34 -66.01
N ASP A 102 35.74 -53.15 -65.56
CA ASP A 102 35.91 -53.51 -64.15
C ASP A 102 36.26 -52.28 -63.31
N ASN A 103 37.15 -51.42 -63.81
CA ASN A 103 37.46 -50.14 -63.16
C ASN A 103 36.22 -49.23 -63.09
N ALA A 104 35.46 -49.12 -64.18
CA ALA A 104 34.21 -48.36 -64.18
C ALA A 104 33.19 -48.93 -63.18
N HIS A 105 33.04 -50.25 -63.11
CA HIS A 105 32.16 -50.94 -62.16
C HIS A 105 32.54 -50.65 -60.71
N ALA A 106 33.84 -50.74 -60.38
CA ALA A 106 34.34 -50.43 -59.04
C ALA A 106 34.06 -48.96 -58.65
N ARG A 107 34.26 -48.02 -59.58
CA ARG A 107 33.97 -46.60 -59.36
C ARG A 107 32.47 -46.35 -59.16
N ILE A 108 31.63 -46.99 -59.96
CA ILE A 108 30.16 -46.91 -59.82
C ILE A 108 29.72 -47.44 -58.46
N GLY A 109 30.24 -48.59 -58.04
CA GLY A 109 29.94 -49.17 -56.72
C GLY A 109 30.35 -48.26 -55.56
N GLY A 110 31.52 -47.60 -55.65
CA GLY A 110 31.94 -46.61 -54.66
C GLY A 110 31.01 -45.40 -54.59
N VAL A 111 30.64 -44.84 -55.76
CA VAL A 111 29.69 -43.70 -55.83
C VAL A 111 28.31 -44.09 -55.28
N GLU A 112 27.84 -45.30 -55.54
CA GLU A 112 26.56 -45.79 -55.02
C GLU A 112 26.58 -45.91 -53.49
N GLN A 113 27.66 -46.45 -52.92
CA GLN A 113 27.83 -46.55 -51.47
C GLN A 113 27.90 -45.17 -50.81
N ASP A 114 28.67 -44.24 -51.39
CA ASP A 114 28.78 -42.85 -50.90
C ASP A 114 27.43 -42.13 -50.94
N SER A 115 26.64 -42.33 -52.01
CA SER A 115 25.30 -41.74 -52.10
C SER A 115 24.35 -42.33 -51.06
N LYS A 116 24.35 -43.65 -50.86
CA LYS A 116 23.55 -44.28 -49.79
C LYS A 116 23.90 -43.76 -48.40
N GLN A 117 25.19 -43.55 -48.13
CA GLN A 117 25.63 -42.98 -46.86
C GLN A 117 25.16 -41.52 -46.70
N ARG A 118 25.36 -40.68 -47.73
CA ARG A 118 24.89 -39.29 -47.70
C ARG A 118 23.37 -39.18 -47.51
N ASP A 119 22.60 -40.05 -48.16
CA ASP A 119 21.15 -40.07 -48.01
C ASP A 119 20.74 -40.42 -46.57
N SER A 120 21.43 -41.38 -45.94
CA SER A 120 21.22 -41.72 -44.52
C SER A 120 21.56 -40.53 -43.61
N GLU A 121 22.72 -39.90 -43.81
CA GLU A 121 23.13 -38.73 -43.02
C GLU A 121 22.17 -37.53 -43.20
N LEU A 122 21.65 -37.33 -44.41
CA LEU A 122 20.65 -36.30 -44.68
C LEU A 122 19.32 -36.62 -44.00
N SER A 123 18.89 -37.89 -44.00
CA SER A 123 17.70 -38.33 -43.28
C SER A 123 17.81 -38.04 -41.78
N ASP A 124 18.92 -38.43 -41.15
CA ASP A 124 19.15 -38.20 -39.71
C ASP A 124 19.17 -36.70 -39.36
N ARG A 125 19.74 -35.88 -40.27
CA ARG A 125 19.76 -34.42 -40.12
C ARG A 125 18.36 -33.82 -40.26
N ILE A 126 17.54 -34.31 -41.19
CA ILE A 126 16.14 -33.87 -41.36
C ILE A 126 15.35 -34.17 -40.08
N ASP A 127 15.51 -35.36 -39.51
CA ASP A 127 14.82 -35.75 -38.27
C ASP A 127 15.26 -34.89 -37.07
N THR A 128 16.55 -34.59 -36.99
CA THR A 128 17.10 -33.70 -35.96
C THR A 128 16.57 -32.28 -36.08
N VAL A 129 16.54 -31.74 -37.30
CA VAL A 129 15.99 -30.39 -37.57
C VAL A 129 14.49 -30.36 -37.28
N GLY A 130 13.74 -31.39 -37.66
CA GLY A 130 12.32 -31.52 -37.34
C GLY A 130 12.07 -31.48 -35.84
N SER A 131 12.80 -32.29 -35.07
CA SER A 131 12.70 -32.33 -33.61
C SER A 131 13.04 -30.99 -32.95
N THR A 132 14.07 -30.31 -33.47
CA THR A 132 14.50 -28.98 -33.00
C THR A 132 13.44 -27.92 -33.29
N ALA A 133 12.85 -27.94 -34.49
CA ALA A 133 11.79 -27.03 -34.90
C ALA A 133 10.55 -27.20 -34.02
N SER A 134 10.10 -28.42 -33.78
CA SER A 134 8.98 -28.70 -32.87
C SER A 134 9.24 -28.19 -31.46
N SER A 135 10.46 -28.38 -30.94
CA SER A 135 10.85 -27.88 -29.61
C SER A 135 10.93 -26.35 -29.55
N ALA A 136 11.28 -25.69 -30.66
CA ALA A 136 11.26 -24.23 -30.75
C ALA A 136 9.84 -23.67 -30.83
N ASP A 137 8.94 -24.35 -31.54
CA ASP A 137 7.54 -23.98 -31.65
C ASP A 137 6.84 -24.08 -30.28
N GLN A 138 7.03 -25.19 -29.56
CA GLN A 138 6.48 -25.35 -28.21
C GLN A 138 6.93 -24.24 -27.27
N ARG A 139 8.24 -23.92 -27.25
CA ARG A 139 8.77 -22.82 -26.41
C ARG A 139 8.19 -21.46 -26.80
N SER A 140 7.89 -21.24 -28.08
CA SER A 140 7.28 -20.00 -28.56
C SER A 140 5.84 -19.88 -28.08
N GLN A 141 5.07 -20.98 -28.12
CA GLN A 141 3.71 -21.05 -27.58
C GLN A 141 3.70 -20.83 -26.06
N ASP A 142 4.61 -21.48 -25.33
CA ASP A 142 4.73 -21.31 -23.88
C ASP A 142 5.07 -19.85 -23.52
N ASN A 143 5.99 -19.23 -24.26
CA ASN A 143 6.33 -17.83 -24.06
C ASN A 143 5.17 -16.89 -24.37
N ALA A 144 4.38 -17.15 -25.41
CA ALA A 144 3.18 -16.38 -25.70
C ALA A 144 2.18 -16.45 -24.53
N GLY A 145 1.90 -17.65 -24.02
CA GLY A 145 1.01 -17.79 -22.85
C GLY A 145 1.52 -17.08 -21.60
N ARG A 146 2.84 -17.05 -21.37
CA ARG A 146 3.43 -16.29 -20.25
C ARG A 146 3.32 -14.77 -20.43
N LEU A 147 3.40 -14.28 -21.67
CA LEU A 147 3.20 -12.87 -21.96
C LEU A 147 1.74 -12.46 -21.72
N ASP A 148 0.79 -13.31 -22.11
CA ASP A 148 -0.63 -13.07 -21.85
C ASP A 148 -0.94 -13.01 -20.33
N ASP A 149 -0.40 -13.93 -19.52
CA ASP A 149 -0.51 -13.89 -18.05
C ASP A 149 0.10 -12.60 -17.46
N HIS A 150 1.28 -12.22 -17.95
CA HIS A 150 1.94 -11.00 -17.49
C HIS A 150 1.11 -9.76 -17.83
N ASP A 151 0.54 -9.67 -19.03
CA ASP A 151 -0.32 -8.58 -19.45
C ASP A 151 -1.59 -8.48 -18.58
N GLU A 152 -2.22 -9.60 -18.25
CA GLU A 152 -3.36 -9.62 -17.32
C GLU A 152 -2.98 -9.12 -15.92
N ARG A 153 -1.84 -9.57 -15.39
CA ARG A 153 -1.32 -9.11 -14.09
C ARG A 153 -0.96 -7.63 -14.10
N ILE A 154 -0.40 -7.11 -15.19
CA ILE A 154 -0.12 -5.68 -15.36
C ILE A 154 -1.43 -4.89 -15.30
N ARG A 155 -2.45 -5.27 -16.09
CA ARG A 155 -3.76 -4.59 -16.07
C ARG A 155 -4.40 -4.64 -14.68
N SER A 156 -4.31 -5.77 -13.98
CA SER A 156 -4.83 -5.88 -12.62
C SER A 156 -4.10 -4.96 -11.65
N ASN A 157 -2.77 -4.85 -11.77
CA ASN A 157 -1.98 -3.95 -10.93
C ASN A 157 -2.27 -2.47 -11.24
N GLU A 158 -2.43 -2.11 -12.51
CA GLU A 158 -2.82 -0.76 -12.94
C GLU A 158 -4.14 -0.34 -12.29
N ASN A 159 -5.15 -1.22 -12.32
CA ASN A 159 -6.43 -0.99 -11.65
C ASN A 159 -6.24 -0.83 -10.12
N GLY A 160 -5.46 -1.70 -9.49
CA GLY A 160 -5.18 -1.60 -8.05
C GLY A 160 -4.46 -0.30 -7.66
N VAL A 161 -3.57 0.21 -8.51
CA VAL A 161 -2.93 1.52 -8.31
C VAL A 161 -3.93 2.66 -8.45
N ALA A 162 -4.84 2.59 -9.43
CA ALA A 162 -5.89 3.59 -9.60
C ALA A 162 -6.86 3.63 -8.40
N ASP A 163 -7.28 2.47 -7.89
CA ASP A 163 -8.14 2.37 -6.71
C ASP A 163 -7.46 2.95 -5.47
N ASN A 164 -6.18 2.61 -5.24
CA ASN A 164 -5.40 3.16 -4.14
C ASN A 164 -5.25 4.70 -4.25
N ALA A 165 -5.06 5.22 -5.46
CA ALA A 165 -5.00 6.66 -5.68
C ALA A 165 -6.32 7.35 -5.31
N ALA A 166 -7.47 6.76 -5.67
CA ALA A 166 -8.78 7.28 -5.31
C ALA A 166 -9.02 7.27 -3.79
N VAL A 167 -8.65 6.18 -3.10
CA VAL A 167 -8.74 6.10 -1.63
C VAL A 167 -7.86 7.16 -0.96
N ASN A 168 -6.63 7.36 -1.43
CA ASN A 168 -5.72 8.37 -0.90
C ASN A 168 -6.28 9.79 -1.09
N GLN A 169 -6.96 10.05 -2.21
CA GLN A 169 -7.63 11.33 -2.43
C GLN A 169 -8.76 11.57 -1.42
N GLN A 170 -9.63 10.57 -1.22
CA GLN A 170 -10.73 10.66 -0.26
C GLN A 170 -10.23 10.85 1.19
N GLN A 171 -9.14 10.16 1.56
CA GLN A 171 -8.52 10.33 2.87
C GLN A 171 -7.96 11.74 3.06
N SER A 172 -7.35 12.32 2.01
CA SER A 172 -6.84 13.69 2.04
C SER A 172 -7.96 14.71 2.27
N GLU A 173 -9.10 14.54 1.60
CA GLU A 173 -10.29 15.38 1.78
C GLU A 173 -10.85 15.26 3.21
N THR A 174 -10.90 14.04 3.74
CA THR A 174 -11.35 13.77 5.12
C THR A 174 -10.45 14.46 6.15
N LEU A 175 -9.12 14.38 5.98
CA LEU A 175 -8.16 15.05 6.85
C LEU A 175 -8.34 16.57 6.82
N SER A 176 -8.52 17.16 5.64
CA SER A 176 -8.79 18.59 5.51
C SER A 176 -10.06 19.02 6.27
N SER A 177 -11.14 18.23 6.19
CA SER A 177 -12.36 18.48 6.96
C SER A 177 -12.13 18.38 8.48
N HIS A 178 -11.33 17.40 8.93
CA HIS A 178 -10.96 17.28 10.33
C HIS A 178 -10.15 18.49 10.83
N ASP A 179 -9.19 18.98 10.05
CA ASP A 179 -8.40 20.18 10.41
C ASP A 179 -9.27 21.43 10.56
N GLN A 180 -10.27 21.61 9.69
CA GLN A 180 -11.24 22.69 9.80
C GLN A 180 -12.06 22.58 11.08
N ARG A 181 -12.54 21.38 11.43
CA ARG A 181 -13.30 21.14 12.67
C ARG A 181 -12.46 21.38 13.92
N ILE A 182 -11.20 20.95 13.91
CA ILE A 182 -10.25 21.19 15.01
C ILE A 182 -10.05 22.69 15.20
N SER A 183 -9.83 23.43 14.10
CA SER A 183 -9.66 24.88 14.14
C SER A 183 -10.91 25.59 14.67
N GLY A 184 -12.11 25.18 14.22
CA GLY A 184 -13.37 25.71 14.73
C GLY A 184 -13.60 25.43 16.22
N ASN A 185 -13.28 24.22 16.68
CA ASN A 185 -13.37 23.86 18.09
C ASN A 185 -12.38 24.66 18.94
N ALA A 186 -11.15 24.88 18.46
CA ALA A 186 -10.16 25.70 19.14
C ALA A 186 -10.64 27.14 19.32
N GLN A 187 -11.27 27.72 18.30
CA GLN A 187 -11.91 29.04 18.41
C GLN A 187 -13.03 29.04 19.44
N GLY A 188 -13.93 28.05 19.40
CA GLY A 188 -15.02 27.95 20.37
C GLY A 188 -14.54 27.82 21.83
N VAL A 189 -13.43 27.11 22.06
CA VAL A 189 -12.79 27.05 23.39
C VAL A 189 -12.26 28.43 23.82
N ALA A 190 -11.64 29.18 22.90
CA ALA A 190 -11.14 30.52 23.19
C ALA A 190 -12.28 31.49 23.54
N ASP A 191 -13.39 31.45 22.79
CA ASP A 191 -14.57 32.29 23.03
C ASP A 191 -15.24 31.97 24.39
N ASN A 192 -15.33 30.68 24.73
CA ASN A 192 -15.82 30.24 26.03
C ASN A 192 -14.90 30.70 27.17
N ALA A 193 -13.58 30.63 26.99
CA ALA A 193 -12.63 31.11 27.98
C ALA A 193 -12.76 32.62 28.23
N GLU A 194 -13.00 33.41 27.18
CA GLU A 194 -13.27 34.85 27.30
C GLU A 194 -14.60 35.11 28.02
N THR A 195 -15.66 34.39 27.67
CA THR A 195 -16.96 34.50 28.35
C THR A 195 -16.83 34.20 29.85
N ASN A 196 -16.11 33.14 30.20
CA ASN A 196 -15.86 32.78 31.61
C ASN A 196 -15.08 33.88 32.35
N ARG A 197 -14.11 34.53 31.68
CA ARG A 197 -13.35 35.66 32.25
C ARG A 197 -14.26 36.85 32.55
N GLN A 198 -15.18 37.18 31.63
CA GLN A 198 -16.15 38.26 31.83
C GLN A 198 -17.15 37.96 32.96
N GLN A 199 -17.59 36.70 33.06
CA GLN A 199 -18.44 36.24 34.15
C GLN A 199 -17.72 36.35 35.50
N ALA A 200 -16.45 35.96 35.58
CA ALA A 200 -15.65 36.11 36.79
C ALA A 200 -15.55 37.58 37.24
N GLN A 201 -15.29 38.50 36.31
CA GLN A 201 -15.28 39.94 36.61
C GLN A 201 -16.64 40.46 37.12
N THR A 202 -17.74 39.94 36.57
CA THR A 202 -19.09 40.30 37.01
C THR A 202 -19.36 39.80 38.44
N LEU A 203 -18.90 38.60 38.78
CA LEU A 203 -19.00 38.06 40.14
C LEU A 203 -18.19 38.90 41.13
N ASP A 204 -16.96 39.30 40.78
CA ASP A 204 -16.16 40.18 41.62
C ASP A 204 -16.87 41.53 41.90
N GLN A 205 -17.52 42.10 40.88
CA GLN A 205 -18.32 43.32 41.06
C GLN A 205 -19.54 43.10 41.97
N HIS A 206 -20.21 41.95 41.85
CA HIS A 206 -21.31 41.59 42.74
C HIS A 206 -20.84 41.44 44.19
N ASP A 207 -19.72 40.78 44.43
CA ASP A 207 -19.15 40.63 45.77
C ASP A 207 -18.82 41.98 46.42
N GLN A 208 -18.25 42.91 45.65
CA GLN A 208 -18.01 44.29 46.12
C GLN A 208 -19.31 45.02 46.49
N ARG A 209 -20.36 44.86 45.68
CA ARG A 209 -21.68 45.46 45.97
C ARG A 209 -22.31 44.85 47.21
N ILE A 210 -22.20 43.53 47.39
CA ILE A 210 -22.70 42.84 48.58
C ILE A 210 -21.97 43.35 49.83
N ALA A 211 -20.64 43.46 49.79
CA ALA A 211 -19.85 43.99 50.90
C ALA A 211 -20.25 45.44 51.24
N THR A 212 -20.45 46.28 50.22
CA THR A 212 -20.92 47.67 50.40
C THR A 212 -22.30 47.72 51.06
N ASN A 213 -23.24 46.90 50.59
CA ASN A 213 -24.58 46.85 51.17
C ASN A 213 -24.57 46.34 52.62
N ALA A 214 -23.71 45.38 52.95
CA ALA A 214 -23.54 44.88 54.31
C ALA A 214 -23.05 45.98 55.26
N ASP A 215 -22.09 46.80 54.83
CA ASP A 215 -21.60 47.96 55.60
C ASP A 215 -22.70 49.02 55.79
N ILE A 216 -23.47 49.34 54.73
CA ILE A 216 -24.62 50.26 54.83
C ILE A 216 -25.63 49.76 55.88
N ASN A 217 -26.00 48.47 55.82
CA ASN A 217 -26.95 47.88 56.76
C ASN A 217 -26.44 47.93 58.21
N SER A 218 -25.13 47.71 58.42
CA SER A 218 -24.49 47.84 59.74
C SER A 218 -24.61 49.26 60.30
N ARG A 219 -24.29 50.28 59.47
CA ARG A 219 -24.42 51.70 59.85
C ARG A 219 -25.86 52.07 60.17
N GLN A 220 -26.81 51.65 59.35
CA GLN A 220 -28.24 51.89 59.58
C GLN A 220 -28.72 51.26 60.89
N SER A 221 -28.26 50.04 61.20
CA SER A 221 -28.58 49.37 62.46
C SER A 221 -28.05 50.16 63.67
N ALA A 222 -26.82 50.68 63.60
CA ALA A 222 -26.25 51.53 64.64
C ALA A 222 -27.03 52.86 64.79
N GLN A 223 -27.41 53.49 63.69
CA GLN A 223 -28.24 54.71 63.71
C GLN A 223 -29.60 54.47 64.36
N LEU A 224 -30.26 53.35 64.03
CA LEU A 224 -31.53 52.96 64.66
C LEU A 224 -31.36 52.77 66.18
N SER A 225 -30.31 52.09 66.63
CA SER A 225 -30.00 51.94 68.06
C SER A 225 -29.81 53.28 68.77
N ASN A 226 -29.12 54.23 68.13
CA ASN A 226 -28.95 55.58 68.67
C ASN A 226 -30.28 56.33 68.75
N HIS A 227 -31.12 56.25 67.71
CA HIS A 227 -32.45 56.86 67.71
C HIS A 227 -33.34 56.26 68.80
N THR A 228 -33.35 54.94 68.98
CA THR A 228 -34.09 54.27 70.07
C THR A 228 -33.65 54.79 71.44
N SER A 229 -32.33 54.94 71.65
CA SER A 229 -31.79 55.47 72.91
C SER A 229 -32.20 56.93 73.15
N ALA A 230 -32.16 57.76 72.10
CA ALA A 230 -32.59 59.16 72.17
C ALA A 230 -34.09 59.28 72.47
N ILE A 231 -34.93 58.45 71.82
CA ILE A 231 -36.37 58.38 72.08
C ILE A 231 -36.64 58.01 73.54
N ASN A 232 -35.99 56.96 74.06
CA ASN A 232 -36.14 56.55 75.45
C ASN A 232 -35.74 57.67 76.42
N GLY A 233 -34.64 58.37 76.13
CA GLY A 233 -34.19 59.53 76.91
C GLY A 233 -35.22 60.67 76.91
N ASN A 234 -35.78 60.98 75.74
CA ASN A 234 -36.83 62.00 75.61
C ASN A 234 -38.12 61.60 76.33
N THR A 235 -38.53 60.33 76.24
CA THR A 235 -39.70 59.81 76.98
C THR A 235 -39.51 59.98 78.50
N ALA A 236 -38.34 59.65 79.03
CA ALA A 236 -38.02 59.83 80.45
C ALA A 236 -37.98 61.32 80.86
N ALA A 237 -37.47 62.20 79.99
CA ALA A 237 -37.49 63.65 80.24
C ALA A 237 -38.92 64.21 80.25
N ILE A 238 -39.77 63.79 79.31
CA ILE A 238 -41.19 64.18 79.28
C ILE A 238 -41.91 63.72 80.54
N GLN A 239 -41.64 62.50 81.02
CA GLN A 239 -42.26 62.01 82.25
C GLN A 239 -41.87 62.87 83.45
N ARG A 240 -40.57 63.15 83.65
CA ARG A 240 -40.11 64.05 84.71
C ARG A 240 -40.73 65.45 84.63
N ASN A 241 -40.86 65.98 83.42
CA ASN A 241 -41.51 67.28 83.22
C ASN A 241 -43.01 67.24 83.58
N ARG A 242 -43.71 66.13 83.31
CA ARG A 242 -45.11 65.97 83.73
C ARG A 242 -45.23 65.93 85.24
N ASP A 243 -44.42 65.11 85.89
CA ASP A 243 -44.41 64.99 87.35
C ASP A 243 -44.14 66.37 88.00
N ALA A 244 -43.14 67.11 87.50
CA ALA A 244 -42.83 68.46 87.98
C ALA A 244 -43.96 69.49 87.71
N ILE A 245 -44.69 69.37 86.61
CA ILE A 245 -45.86 70.23 86.33
C ILE A 245 -47.00 69.92 87.30
N ASP A 246 -47.22 68.65 87.62
CA ASP A 246 -48.27 68.24 88.54
C ASP A 246 -47.93 68.67 89.99
N ASP A 247 -46.65 68.59 90.39
CA ASP A 247 -46.16 69.17 91.65
C ASP A 247 -46.39 70.69 91.70
N LEU A 248 -45.99 71.42 90.66
CA LEU A 248 -46.20 72.87 90.56
C LEU A 248 -47.68 73.26 90.61
N ARG A 249 -48.57 72.43 90.05
CA ARG A 249 -50.02 72.66 90.17
C ARG A 249 -50.47 72.51 91.62
N GLY A 250 -49.96 71.50 92.32
CA GLY A 250 -50.16 71.32 93.75
C GLY A 250 -49.74 72.56 94.55
N ASP A 251 -48.51 73.03 94.34
CA ASP A 251 -47.97 74.23 95.00
C ASP A 251 -48.81 75.48 94.71
N VAL A 252 -49.27 75.65 93.46
CA VAL A 252 -50.13 76.77 93.08
C VAL A 252 -51.48 76.72 93.78
N ASP A 253 -52.06 75.53 93.93
CA ASP A 253 -53.31 75.35 94.65
C ASP A 253 -53.14 75.59 96.16
N ASP A 254 -52.01 75.17 96.76
CA ASP A 254 -51.66 75.50 98.15
C ASP A 254 -51.48 77.01 98.35
N LEU A 255 -50.83 77.69 97.40
CA LEU A 255 -50.68 79.14 97.45
C LEU A 255 -52.03 79.86 97.35
N LYS A 256 -52.95 79.40 96.49
CA LYS A 256 -54.30 79.98 96.41
C LYS A 256 -55.04 79.84 97.74
N ALA A 257 -54.93 78.69 98.39
CA ALA A 257 -55.53 78.43 99.70
C ALA A 257 -54.90 79.30 100.79
N GLY A 258 -53.57 79.42 100.80
CA GLY A 258 -52.84 80.33 101.67
C GLY A 258 -53.22 81.81 101.47
N VAL A 259 -53.45 82.24 100.23
CA VAL A 259 -53.96 83.60 99.94
C VAL A 259 -55.39 83.76 100.47
N ALA A 260 -56.27 82.76 100.31
CA ALA A 260 -57.60 82.81 100.91
C ALA A 260 -57.51 82.93 102.44
N ALA A 261 -56.60 82.21 103.09
CA ALA A 261 -56.32 82.31 104.53
C ALA A 261 -55.79 83.68 104.96
N ALA A 262 -54.90 84.28 104.17
CA ALA A 262 -54.42 85.64 104.39
C ALA A 262 -55.54 86.68 104.24
N VAL A 263 -56.41 86.53 103.23
CA VAL A 263 -57.60 87.38 103.05
C VAL A 263 -58.56 87.25 104.23
N ALA A 264 -58.80 86.01 104.71
CA ALA A 264 -59.62 85.77 105.90
C ALA A 264 -59.04 86.49 107.12
N ALA A 265 -57.75 86.31 107.40
CA ALA A 265 -57.06 86.97 108.52
C ALA A 265 -57.10 88.51 108.40
N ALA A 266 -56.89 89.05 107.20
CA ALA A 266 -56.90 90.50 106.98
C ALA A 266 -58.31 91.12 107.12
N SER A 267 -59.37 90.33 106.99
CA SER A 267 -60.75 90.82 107.04
C SER A 267 -61.28 91.01 108.46
N HIS A 268 -60.47 90.74 109.48
CA HIS A 268 -60.83 91.03 110.87
C HIS A 268 -60.91 92.54 111.11
N ALA A 269 -62.12 93.03 111.37
CA ALA A 269 -62.35 94.40 111.79
C ALA A 269 -62.20 94.52 113.32
N TRP A 270 -61.48 95.55 113.75
CA TRP A 270 -61.22 95.84 115.16
C TRP A 270 -61.73 97.23 115.50
N LEU A 271 -62.46 97.35 116.61
CA LEU A 271 -62.76 98.65 117.19
C LEU A 271 -61.49 99.14 117.91
N LEU A 272 -60.98 100.30 117.50
CA LEU A 272 -59.78 100.90 118.09
C LEU A 272 -60.19 102.01 119.07
N GLY A 273 -59.58 102.04 120.25
CA GLY A 273 -59.80 103.07 121.26
C GLY A 273 -59.60 102.56 122.70
N PRO A 274 -59.51 103.48 123.69
CA PRO A 274 -59.23 103.13 125.09
C PRO A 274 -60.33 102.27 125.74
N ASP A 275 -61.56 102.32 125.22
CA ASP A 275 -62.71 101.57 125.74
C ASP A 275 -63.01 100.27 124.96
N ALA A 276 -62.15 99.89 124.01
CA ALA A 276 -62.44 98.85 123.03
C ALA A 276 -62.51 97.42 123.60
N GLY A 277 -62.00 97.20 124.83
CA GLY A 277 -62.07 95.92 125.54
C GLY A 277 -61.42 94.74 124.79
N PHE A 278 -61.63 93.53 125.33
CA PHE A 278 -61.26 92.29 124.63
C PHE A 278 -62.22 92.04 123.46
N GLN A 279 -61.68 91.73 122.30
CA GLN A 279 -62.43 91.48 121.08
C GLN A 279 -62.09 90.11 120.49
N MET A 280 -63.09 89.46 119.93
CA MET A 280 -62.96 88.24 119.14
C MET A 280 -63.62 88.47 117.78
N SER A 281 -62.95 88.04 116.72
CA SER A 281 -63.42 88.23 115.35
C SER A 281 -63.33 86.91 114.59
N LEU A 282 -64.35 86.66 113.76
CA LEU A 282 -64.44 85.54 112.84
C LEU A 282 -64.53 86.11 111.43
N ALA A 283 -63.69 85.62 110.53
CA ALA A 283 -63.64 86.11 109.16
C ALA A 283 -63.51 84.95 108.18
N GLY A 284 -63.99 85.18 106.96
CA GLY A 284 -63.86 84.24 105.85
C GLY A 284 -63.13 84.89 104.69
N GLY A 285 -62.32 84.11 103.98
CA GLY A 285 -61.62 84.53 102.79
C GLY A 285 -61.90 83.56 101.66
N ALA A 286 -61.95 84.07 100.44
CA ALA A 286 -62.05 83.25 99.25
C ALA A 286 -61.12 83.81 98.17
N TYR A 287 -60.36 82.93 97.52
CA TYR A 287 -59.48 83.32 96.41
C TYR A 287 -59.39 82.19 95.39
N ARG A 288 -59.80 82.47 94.14
CA ARG A 288 -59.73 81.53 92.99
C ARG A 288 -60.16 80.09 93.33
N SER A 289 -61.38 79.95 93.85
CA SER A 289 -62.03 78.68 94.24
C SER A 289 -61.50 77.99 95.50
N GLU A 290 -60.49 78.55 96.16
CA GLU A 290 -60.12 78.17 97.52
C GLU A 290 -60.82 79.09 98.53
N SER A 291 -61.09 78.55 99.72
CA SER A 291 -61.75 79.26 100.82
C SER A 291 -60.96 79.07 102.11
N ALA A 292 -61.08 80.00 103.04
CA ALA A 292 -60.46 79.87 104.34
C ALA A 292 -61.30 80.55 105.41
N GLY A 293 -61.18 80.06 106.64
CA GLY A 293 -61.74 80.69 107.84
C GLY A 293 -60.63 81.17 108.75
N SER A 294 -60.80 82.33 109.37
CA SER A 294 -59.86 82.86 110.35
C SER A 294 -60.57 83.22 111.65
N VAL A 295 -59.91 82.91 112.76
CA VAL A 295 -60.33 83.28 114.11
C VAL A 295 -59.24 84.15 114.70
N ALA A 296 -59.63 85.32 115.19
CA ALA A 296 -58.72 86.25 115.82
C ALA A 296 -59.22 86.74 117.16
N ILE A 297 -58.27 87.07 118.02
CA ILE A 297 -58.48 87.74 119.30
C ILE A 297 -57.62 88.98 119.36
N GLY A 298 -58.10 90.03 120.01
CA GLY A 298 -57.35 91.26 120.19
C GLY A 298 -57.75 92.00 121.45
N ALA A 299 -56.83 92.80 121.99
CA ALA A 299 -57.05 93.58 123.20
C ALA A 299 -56.21 94.87 123.19
N PRO A 300 -56.71 95.96 123.81
CA PRO A 300 -55.92 97.16 124.01
C PRO A 300 -54.75 96.89 124.96
N VAL A 301 -53.60 97.48 124.67
CA VAL A 301 -52.40 97.48 125.51
C VAL A 301 -52.06 98.94 125.82
N GLY A 302 -52.51 99.41 126.98
CA GLY A 302 -52.45 100.82 127.34
C GLY A 302 -53.51 101.66 126.63
N SER A 303 -53.35 102.99 126.63
CA SER A 303 -54.33 103.93 126.07
C SER A 303 -54.18 104.17 124.56
N SER A 304 -53.11 103.66 123.94
CA SER A 304 -52.73 104.04 122.58
C SER A 304 -52.33 102.86 121.68
N ALA A 305 -52.32 101.62 122.17
CA ALA A 305 -51.99 100.46 121.34
C ALA A 305 -53.06 99.37 121.44
N PHE A 306 -53.24 98.62 120.36
CA PHE A 306 -54.11 97.45 120.30
C PHE A 306 -53.37 96.30 119.63
N VAL A 307 -53.30 95.15 120.30
CA VAL A 307 -52.67 93.94 119.73
C VAL A 307 -53.73 92.96 119.29
N ASN A 308 -53.45 92.23 118.23
CA ASN A 308 -54.27 91.10 117.79
C ASN A 308 -53.39 89.91 117.41
N ALA A 309 -53.96 88.72 117.55
CA ALA A 309 -53.41 87.46 117.05
C ALA A 309 -54.53 86.69 116.35
N ASN A 310 -54.21 86.03 115.25
CA ASN A 310 -55.14 85.26 114.44
C ASN A 310 -54.55 83.92 114.02
N VAL A 311 -55.43 82.96 113.79
CA VAL A 311 -55.15 81.69 113.14
C VAL A 311 -56.17 81.49 112.02
N SER A 312 -55.67 81.17 110.84
CA SER A 312 -56.47 80.86 109.66
C SER A 312 -56.30 79.41 109.26
N PHE A 313 -57.39 78.79 108.85
CA PHE A 313 -57.45 77.45 108.29
C PHE A 313 -57.98 77.55 106.86
N ASP A 314 -57.24 77.03 105.89
CA ASP A 314 -57.68 77.02 104.49
C ASP A 314 -58.40 75.71 104.09
N SER A 315 -59.00 75.70 102.90
CA SER A 315 -59.73 74.55 102.33
C SER A 315 -58.84 73.34 102.02
N ARG A 316 -57.51 73.51 102.06
CA ARG A 316 -56.55 72.41 101.88
C ARG A 316 -56.00 71.88 103.20
N GLY A 317 -56.44 72.44 104.33
CA GLY A 317 -56.07 72.00 105.67
C GLY A 317 -54.74 72.59 106.14
N ASN A 318 -54.21 73.61 105.47
CA ASN A 318 -53.06 74.34 106.00
C ASN A 318 -53.51 75.35 107.05
N GLU A 319 -52.62 75.60 108.00
CA GLU A 319 -52.83 76.54 109.09
C GLU A 319 -51.83 77.70 108.96
N THR A 320 -52.33 78.93 109.00
CA THR A 320 -51.50 80.14 108.99
C THR A 320 -51.76 80.94 110.26
N TYR A 321 -50.70 81.46 110.87
CA TYR A 321 -50.77 82.22 112.11
C TYR A 321 -50.29 83.64 111.87
N GLY A 322 -50.98 84.63 112.45
CA GLY A 322 -50.64 86.04 112.33
C GLY A 322 -50.77 86.77 113.65
N ALA A 323 -49.99 87.84 113.82
CA ALA A 323 -50.16 88.78 114.91
C ALA A 323 -49.85 90.21 114.43
N GLY A 324 -50.52 91.20 115.01
CA GLY A 324 -50.38 92.60 114.64
C GLY A 324 -50.60 93.55 115.81
N MET A 325 -50.14 94.79 115.65
CA MET A 325 -50.33 95.84 116.63
C MET A 325 -50.66 97.15 115.90
N ASN A 326 -51.72 97.84 116.35
CA ASN A 326 -52.11 99.15 115.86
C ASN A 326 -51.82 100.20 116.93
N PHE A 327 -51.36 101.38 116.53
CA PHE A 327 -51.14 102.52 117.41
C PHE A 327 -52.06 103.67 117.03
N GLN A 328 -52.65 104.31 118.04
CA GLN A 328 -53.43 105.53 117.91
C GLN A 328 -52.60 106.69 118.46
N PHE A 329 -52.31 107.68 117.62
CA PHE A 329 -51.54 108.88 117.94
C PHE A 329 -52.45 110.10 118.05
#